data_AF-A0A7L0W5P7-F1
#
_entry.id   AF-A0A7L0W5P7-F1
#
_cell.length_a   1.000
_cell.length_b   1.000
_cell.length_c   1.000
_cell.angle_alpha   90.00
_cell.angle_beta   90.00
_cell.angle_gamma   90.00
#
_symmetry.space_group_name_H-M   'P 1'
#
loop_
_entity.id
_entity.type
_entity.pdbx_description
1 polymer ?
#
loop_
_entity_poly.entity_id
_entity_poly.type
_entity_poly.pdbx_seq_one_letter_code
_entity_poly.pdbx_strand_id
1 'polypeptide(L)'
;GKTTVTQAVKDALNAVLLKSPPACISQWRATFDEEPTPIKRAFYAAGNYILASEIAKASTQAPVIVDRYWHSTAAYTIATETNGNIQNLPPAHDVVYHWPEDLLKPDLVLLLTVSPEERARRLEGRGLEKTKEEAELEANSLFRQR
;
A
#
# COMPACT_ATOMS: atom_id res chain seq x y z
N GLY A 1 9.42 1.10 10.05
CA GLY A 1 8.83 -0.21 9.74
C GLY A 1 9.18 -0.59 8.33
N LYS A 2 8.27 -0.39 7.37
CA LYS A 2 8.48 -0.70 5.95
C LYS A 2 9.73 -0.04 5.37
N THR A 3 9.88 1.29 5.50
CA THR A 3 11.04 2.03 4.98
C THR A 3 12.39 1.52 5.50
N THR A 4 12.46 1.09 6.76
CA THR A 4 13.69 0.55 7.36
C THR A 4 14.07 -0.79 6.73
N VAL A 5 13.07 -1.68 6.54
CA VAL A 5 13.29 -2.99 5.93
C VAL A 5 13.56 -2.85 4.43
N THR A 6 12.79 -2.04 3.71
CA THR A 6 12.97 -1.84 2.27
C THR A 6 14.32 -1.20 1.96
N GLN A 7 14.80 -0.28 2.79
CA GLN A 7 16.15 0.28 2.64
C GLN A 7 17.24 -0.76 2.88
N ALA A 8 17.15 -1.56 3.96
CA ALA A 8 18.13 -2.60 4.24
C ALA A 8 18.17 -3.67 3.13
N VAL A 9 17.01 -4.09 2.62
CA VAL A 9 16.93 -5.05 1.50
C VAL A 9 17.45 -4.42 0.20
N LYS A 10 17.18 -3.12 -0.02
CA LYS A 10 17.72 -2.38 -1.17
C LYS A 10 19.24 -2.44 -1.19
N ASP A 11 19.86 -2.14 -0.05
CA ASP A 11 21.31 -2.08 0.07
C ASP A 11 21.94 -3.48 -0.01
N ALA A 12 21.29 -4.51 0.55
CA ALA A 12 21.75 -5.90 0.47
C ALA A 12 21.68 -6.50 -0.94
N LEU A 13 20.69 -6.11 -1.75
CA LEU A 13 20.47 -6.64 -3.10
C LEU A 13 20.99 -5.71 -4.21
N ASN A 14 21.55 -4.55 -3.86
CA ASN A 14 21.84 -3.46 -4.79
C ASN A 14 20.63 -3.14 -5.71
N ALA A 15 19.43 -3.14 -5.11
CA ALA A 15 18.17 -3.03 -5.82
C ALA A 15 17.75 -1.56 -6.03
N VAL A 16 16.79 -1.35 -6.92
CA VAL A 16 16.08 -0.08 -7.07
C VAL A 16 14.87 -0.07 -6.15
N LEU A 17 14.76 0.94 -5.27
CA LEU A 17 13.59 1.13 -4.43
C LEU A 17 12.65 2.15 -5.05
N LEU A 18 11.47 1.71 -5.47
CA LEU A 18 10.39 2.56 -5.96
C LEU A 18 9.28 2.70 -4.89
N LYS A 19 8.53 3.80 -4.96
CA LYS A 19 7.48 4.15 -3.99
C LYS A 19 6.17 4.42 -4.71
N SER A 20 5.06 4.17 -4.02
CA SER A 20 3.71 4.49 -4.52
C SER A 20 3.05 5.63 -3.72
N PRO A 21 2.38 6.58 -4.40
CA PRO A 21 2.48 6.95 -5.81
C PRO A 21 3.90 7.24 -6.34
N PRO A 22 4.13 7.03 -7.65
CA PRO A 22 5.33 7.46 -8.37
C PRO A 22 5.62 8.95 -8.24
N ALA A 23 6.90 9.31 -8.41
CA ALA A 23 7.38 10.68 -8.21
C ALA A 23 6.61 11.70 -9.08
N CYS A 24 6.29 11.34 -10.33
CA CYS A 24 5.63 12.22 -11.30
C CYS A 24 4.20 12.65 -10.92
N ILE A 25 3.55 11.93 -10.01
CA ILE A 25 2.21 12.26 -9.49
C ILE A 25 2.18 12.45 -7.97
N SER A 26 3.32 12.28 -7.30
CA SER A 26 3.42 12.28 -5.83
C SER A 26 3.00 13.62 -5.20
N GLN A 27 3.18 14.73 -5.93
CA GLN A 27 2.77 16.07 -5.53
C GLN A 27 1.25 16.21 -5.35
N TRP A 28 0.46 15.37 -6.02
CA TRP A 28 -1.00 15.42 -5.96
C TRP A 28 -1.57 14.60 -4.81
N ARG A 29 -0.73 13.87 -4.07
CA ARG A 29 -1.16 13.00 -2.97
C ARG A 29 -2.04 13.75 -1.97
N ALA A 30 -1.60 14.94 -1.52
CA ALA A 30 -2.33 15.71 -0.52
C ALA A 30 -3.74 16.08 -1.01
N THR A 31 -3.89 16.44 -2.28
CA THR A 31 -5.19 16.75 -2.90
C THR A 31 -6.08 15.51 -2.94
N PHE A 32 -5.60 14.39 -3.49
CA PHE A 32 -6.41 13.19 -3.65
C PHE A 32 -6.70 12.45 -2.33
N ASP A 33 -5.87 12.65 -1.30
CA ASP A 33 -6.13 12.10 0.04
C ASP A 33 -7.33 12.80 0.72
N GLU A 34 -7.75 13.98 0.26
CA GLU A 34 -8.93 14.71 0.75
C GLU A 34 -10.21 14.40 -0.04
N GLU A 35 -10.08 13.76 -1.20
CA GLU A 35 -11.21 13.40 -2.06
C GLU A 35 -12.04 12.23 -1.49
N PRO A 36 -13.33 12.10 -1.89
CA PRO A 36 -14.15 10.93 -1.58
C PRO A 36 -13.47 9.61 -1.97
N THR A 37 -13.79 8.53 -1.23
CA THR A 37 -13.16 7.22 -1.39
C THR A 37 -13.01 6.75 -2.84
N PRO A 38 -14.03 6.80 -3.71
CA PRO A 38 -13.88 6.34 -5.09
C PRO A 38 -12.79 7.10 -5.87
N ILE A 39 -12.70 8.41 -5.69
CA ILE A 39 -11.73 9.28 -6.38
C ILE A 39 -10.31 9.03 -5.84
N LYS A 40 -10.18 8.97 -4.51
CA LYS A 40 -8.92 8.61 -3.85
C LYS A 40 -8.41 7.25 -4.32
N ARG A 41 -9.27 6.23 -4.39
CA ARG A 41 -8.89 4.88 -4.87
C ARG A 41 -8.48 4.89 -6.34
N ALA A 42 -9.18 5.65 -7.18
CA ALA A 42 -8.79 5.82 -8.58
C ALA A 42 -7.39 6.43 -8.73
N PHE A 43 -7.03 7.42 -7.92
CA PHE A 43 -5.68 8.00 -7.91
C PHE A 43 -4.60 6.96 -7.59
N TYR A 44 -4.78 6.18 -6.52
CA TYR A 44 -3.80 5.14 -6.15
C TYR A 44 -3.78 3.97 -7.15
N ALA A 45 -4.91 3.62 -7.76
CA ALA A 45 -4.97 2.62 -8.82
C ALA A 45 -4.19 3.08 -10.06
N ALA A 46 -4.44 4.30 -10.55
CA ALA A 46 -3.70 4.89 -11.67
C ALA A 46 -2.19 5.00 -11.36
N GLY A 47 -1.84 5.37 -10.13
CA GLY A 47 -0.47 5.39 -9.65
C GLY A 47 0.22 4.02 -9.74
N ASN A 48 -0.48 2.92 -9.50
CA ASN A 48 0.09 1.58 -9.66
C ASN A 48 0.40 1.25 -11.13
N TYR A 49 -0.41 1.69 -12.10
CA TYR A 49 -0.12 1.46 -13.53
C TYR A 49 1.06 2.28 -14.03
N ILE A 50 1.17 3.54 -13.59
CA ILE A 50 2.35 4.36 -13.88
C ILE A 50 3.60 3.71 -13.28
N LEU A 51 3.49 3.26 -12.02
CA LEU A 51 4.58 2.57 -11.33
C LEU A 51 4.96 1.26 -12.03
N ALA A 52 4.01 0.51 -12.58
CA ALA A 52 4.27 -0.70 -13.34
C ALA A 52 5.20 -0.44 -14.53
N SER A 53 5.02 0.68 -15.24
CA SER A 53 5.92 1.08 -16.32
C SER A 53 7.33 1.41 -15.80
N GLU A 54 7.45 2.07 -14.64
CA GLU A 54 8.75 2.35 -14.02
C GLU A 54 9.45 1.06 -13.57
N ILE A 55 8.71 0.12 -12.97
CA ILE A 55 9.21 -1.20 -12.58
C ILE A 55 9.73 -1.93 -13.80
N ALA A 56 8.93 -2.04 -14.88
CA ALA A 56 9.32 -2.75 -16.10
C ALA A 56 10.62 -2.21 -16.71
N LYS A 57 10.85 -0.89 -16.63
CA LYS A 57 12.10 -0.28 -17.09
C LYS A 57 13.26 -0.61 -16.15
N ALA A 58 13.09 -0.41 -14.84
CA ALA A 58 14.14 -0.61 -13.86
C ALA A 58 14.56 -2.09 -13.72
N SER A 59 13.61 -3.01 -13.87
CA SER A 59 13.84 -4.45 -13.74
C SER A 59 14.71 -5.04 -14.85
N THR A 60 14.93 -4.30 -15.94
CA THR A 60 15.90 -4.70 -16.98
C THR A 60 17.36 -4.56 -16.53
N GLN A 61 17.61 -3.80 -15.45
CA GLN A 61 18.96 -3.44 -15.00
C GLN A 61 19.29 -4.00 -13.62
N ALA A 62 18.32 -4.02 -12.70
CA ALA A 62 18.52 -4.46 -11.32
C ALA A 62 17.21 -4.98 -10.71
N PRO A 63 17.27 -5.77 -9.62
CA PRO A 63 16.09 -6.11 -8.84
C PRO A 63 15.34 -4.85 -8.40
N VAL A 64 14.02 -4.90 -8.38
CA VAL A 64 13.16 -3.78 -7.98
C VAL A 64 12.40 -4.13 -6.72
N ILE A 65 12.47 -3.24 -5.74
CA ILE A 65 11.69 -3.29 -4.50
C ILE A 65 10.66 -2.18 -4.56
N VAL A 66 9.41 -2.49 -4.23
CA VAL A 66 8.32 -1.52 -4.24
C VAL A 66 7.72 -1.40 -2.84
N ASP A 67 7.73 -0.19 -2.27
CA ASP A 67 7.00 0.10 -1.04
C ASP A 67 5.54 0.46 -1.37
N ARG A 68 4.65 -0.51 -1.12
CA ARG A 68 3.21 -0.51 -1.45
C ARG A 68 2.93 -0.56 -2.95
N TYR A 69 2.01 -1.45 -3.33
CA TYR A 69 1.58 -1.66 -4.71
C TYR A 69 0.11 -2.10 -4.70
N TRP A 70 -0.35 -2.90 -5.68
CA TRP A 70 -1.75 -3.31 -5.79
C TRP A 70 -2.37 -3.89 -4.50
N HIS A 71 -1.62 -4.74 -3.79
CA HIS A 71 -2.09 -5.32 -2.51
C HIS A 71 -2.52 -4.25 -1.49
N SER A 72 -1.85 -3.09 -1.46
CA SER A 72 -2.27 -1.99 -0.59
C SER A 72 -3.58 -1.38 -1.08
N THR A 73 -3.70 -1.07 -2.37
CA THR A 73 -4.95 -0.54 -2.93
C THR A 73 -6.13 -1.49 -2.69
N ALA A 74 -5.96 -2.78 -2.97
CA ALA A 74 -6.99 -3.80 -2.77
C ALA A 74 -7.37 -3.95 -1.28
N ALA A 75 -6.39 -4.12 -0.39
CA ALA A 75 -6.67 -4.30 1.05
C ALA A 75 -7.37 -3.10 1.67
N TYR A 76 -6.94 -1.88 1.34
CA TYR A 76 -7.59 -0.66 1.83
C TYR A 76 -9.01 -0.50 1.24
N THR A 77 -9.20 -0.82 -0.04
CA THR A 77 -10.53 -0.76 -0.67
C THR A 77 -11.48 -1.73 0.01
N ILE A 78 -11.12 -3.02 0.08
CA ILE A 78 -11.95 -4.05 0.72
C ILE A 78 -12.30 -3.64 2.14
N ALA A 79 -11.32 -3.22 2.91
CA ALA A 79 -11.54 -2.95 4.31
C ALA A 79 -12.36 -1.66 4.54
N THR A 80 -12.27 -0.65 3.65
CA THR A 80 -13.18 0.51 3.66
C THR A 80 -14.61 0.10 3.31
N GLU A 81 -14.82 -0.68 2.23
CA GLU A 81 -16.15 -1.10 1.75
C GLU A 81 -16.86 -2.04 2.75
N THR A 82 -16.11 -2.80 3.55
CA THR A 82 -16.67 -3.68 4.58
C THR A 82 -16.81 -3.01 5.95
N ASN A 83 -16.49 -1.72 6.07
CA ASN A 83 -16.33 -1.01 7.33
C ASN A 83 -15.39 -1.73 8.32
N GLY A 84 -14.44 -2.52 7.80
CA GLY A 84 -13.53 -3.35 8.57
C GLY A 84 -14.17 -4.57 9.22
N ASN A 85 -15.44 -4.88 8.94
CA ASN A 85 -16.10 -6.05 9.51
C ASN A 85 -15.71 -7.32 8.72
N ILE A 86 -15.09 -8.27 9.41
CA ILE A 86 -14.65 -9.55 8.86
C ILE A 86 -15.81 -10.36 8.28
N GLN A 87 -16.99 -10.26 8.90
CA GLN A 87 -18.19 -10.97 8.44
C GLN A 87 -18.73 -10.43 7.11
N ASN A 88 -18.31 -9.21 6.73
CA ASN A 88 -18.68 -8.58 5.48
C ASN A 88 -17.61 -8.77 4.39
N LEU A 89 -16.54 -9.53 4.65
CA LEU A 89 -15.51 -9.77 3.64
C LEU A 89 -16.10 -10.48 2.42
N PRO A 90 -15.66 -10.11 1.21
CA PRO A 90 -15.98 -10.85 0.01
C PRO A 90 -15.62 -12.34 0.15
N PRO A 91 -16.36 -13.26 -0.50
CA PRO A 91 -16.05 -14.68 -0.48
C PRO A 91 -14.62 -14.97 -0.96
N ALA A 92 -13.99 -16.04 -0.47
CA ALA A 92 -12.57 -16.35 -0.74
C ALA A 92 -12.18 -16.46 -2.24
N HIS A 93 -13.15 -16.63 -3.13
CA HIS A 93 -12.96 -16.73 -4.60
C HIS A 93 -13.52 -15.51 -5.36
N ASP A 94 -13.82 -14.43 -4.66
CA ASP A 94 -14.28 -13.19 -5.27
C ASP A 94 -13.17 -12.58 -6.14
N VAL A 95 -13.56 -12.02 -7.28
CA VAL A 95 -12.67 -11.39 -8.26
C VAL A 95 -11.86 -10.24 -7.68
N VAL A 96 -12.31 -9.62 -6.60
CA VAL A 96 -11.58 -8.55 -5.89
C VAL A 96 -10.23 -9.02 -5.32
N TYR A 97 -10.06 -10.32 -5.08
CA TYR A 97 -8.81 -10.91 -4.63
C TYR A 97 -7.87 -11.30 -5.77
N HIS A 98 -8.36 -11.29 -7.02
CA HIS A 98 -7.54 -11.60 -8.17
C HIS A 98 -6.56 -10.46 -8.47
N TRP A 99 -5.39 -10.85 -8.96
CA TRP A 99 -4.44 -9.90 -9.50
C TRP A 99 -4.98 -9.33 -10.82
N PRO A 100 -4.90 -8.01 -11.08
CA PRO A 100 -5.35 -7.44 -12.35
C PRO A 100 -4.54 -8.03 -13.51
N GLU A 101 -5.21 -8.51 -14.55
CA GLU A 101 -4.58 -9.21 -15.67
C GLU A 101 -3.61 -8.33 -16.46
N ASP A 102 -3.83 -7.03 -16.45
CA ASP A 102 -3.09 -5.98 -17.16
C ASP A 102 -2.06 -5.25 -16.29
N LEU A 103 -1.92 -5.61 -15.01
CA LEU A 103 -0.95 -5.01 -14.11
C LEU A 103 0.28 -5.92 -13.94
N LEU A 104 1.48 -5.35 -14.05
CA LEU A 104 2.72 -6.08 -13.87
C LEU A 104 2.77 -6.75 -12.50
N LYS A 105 2.82 -8.09 -12.46
CA LYS A 105 2.83 -8.89 -11.23
C LYS A 105 4.23 -8.99 -10.62
N PRO A 106 4.39 -8.80 -9.30
CA PRO A 106 5.67 -9.01 -8.62
C PRO A 106 6.02 -10.50 -8.52
N ASP A 107 7.31 -10.82 -8.58
CA ASP A 107 7.82 -12.18 -8.38
C ASP A 107 7.70 -12.66 -6.93
N LEU A 108 7.81 -11.73 -5.96
CA LEU A 108 7.74 -12.00 -4.53
C LEU A 108 6.98 -10.88 -3.81
N VAL A 109 6.15 -11.26 -2.85
CA VAL A 109 5.41 -10.34 -1.99
C VAL A 109 5.76 -10.60 -0.53
N LEU A 110 6.21 -9.57 0.18
CA LEU A 110 6.57 -9.65 1.61
C LEU A 110 5.57 -8.87 2.45
N LEU A 111 4.75 -9.58 3.22
CA LEU A 111 3.85 -8.97 4.20
C LEU A 111 4.59 -8.75 5.53
N LEU A 112 4.94 -7.49 5.81
CA LEU A 112 5.55 -7.13 7.09
C LEU A 112 4.48 -6.86 8.16
N THR A 113 4.35 -7.79 9.11
CA THR A 113 3.46 -7.64 10.27
C THR A 113 4.25 -7.20 11.50
N VAL A 114 3.67 -6.32 12.31
CA VAL A 114 4.20 -5.93 13.63
C VAL A 114 3.08 -6.03 14.65
N SER A 115 3.43 -6.20 15.93
CA SER A 115 2.42 -6.18 16.98
C SER A 115 1.69 -4.82 17.02
N PRO A 116 0.41 -4.80 17.44
CA PRO A 116 -0.33 -3.54 17.60
C PRO A 116 0.38 -2.54 18.52
N GLU A 117 0.97 -3.04 19.62
CA GLU A 117 1.73 -2.25 20.58
C GLU A 117 2.95 -1.58 19.94
N GLU A 118 3.75 -2.33 19.18
CA GLU A 118 4.92 -1.79 18.48
C GLU A 118 4.52 -0.82 17.37
N ARG A 119 3.35 -1.01 16.74
CA ARG A 119 2.80 -0.02 15.79
C ARG A 119 2.43 1.27 16.50
N ALA A 120 1.70 1.21 17.63
CA ALA A 120 1.28 2.38 18.39
C ALA A 120 2.48 3.20 18.88
N ARG A 121 3.46 2.53 19.51
CA ARG A 121 4.72 3.14 19.97
C ARG A 121 5.46 3.87 18.84
N ARG A 122 5.49 3.30 17.64
CA ARG A 122 6.14 3.90 16.46
C ARG A 122 5.40 5.11 15.91
N LEU A 123 4.08 5.15 16.06
CA LEU A 123 3.28 6.29 15.62
C LEU A 123 3.44 7.47 16.58
N GLU A 124 3.48 7.21 17.89
CA GLU A 124 3.78 8.22 18.91
C GLU A 124 5.17 8.85 18.71
N GLY A 125 6.17 8.06 18.34
CA GLY A 125 7.53 8.56 18.08
C GLY A 125 7.74 9.31 16.77
N ARG A 126 6.73 9.41 15.88
CA ARG A 126 6.91 9.97 14.52
C ARG A 126 6.73 11.47 14.40
N GLY A 127 6.07 12.16 15.34
CA GLY A 127 5.90 13.62 15.34
C GLY A 127 5.26 14.24 14.07
N LEU A 128 4.83 13.43 13.11
CA LEU A 128 4.17 13.82 11.86
C LEU A 128 2.66 13.64 12.05
N GLU A 129 1.87 14.61 11.57
CA GLU A 129 0.42 14.49 11.54
C GLU A 129 0.00 13.16 10.90
N LYS A 130 -0.88 12.43 11.59
CA LYS A 130 -1.50 11.21 11.06
C LYS A 130 -2.12 11.55 9.71
N THR A 131 -1.88 10.73 8.70
CA THR A 131 -2.75 10.81 7.51
C THR A 131 -4.18 10.49 7.96
N LYS A 132 -5.19 11.22 7.45
CA LYS A 132 -6.61 10.99 7.81
C LYS A 132 -6.98 9.50 7.69
N GLU A 133 -6.44 8.82 6.68
CA GLU A 133 -6.65 7.40 6.47
C GLU A 133 -6.04 6.50 7.56
N GLU A 134 -4.85 6.83 8.08
CA GLU A 134 -4.27 6.13 9.22
C GLU A 134 -5.07 6.36 10.51
N ALA A 135 -5.67 7.54 10.67
CA ALA A 135 -6.58 7.86 11.78
C ALA A 135 -7.96 7.16 11.64
N GLU A 136 -8.49 7.03 10.43
CA GLU A 136 -9.74 6.30 10.13
C GLU A 136 -9.59 4.78 10.33
N LEU A 137 -8.46 4.21 9.91
CA LEU A 137 -8.06 2.84 10.25
C LEU A 137 -7.79 2.67 11.76
N GLU A 138 -7.48 3.77 12.45
CA GLU A 138 -7.31 3.78 13.89
C GLU A 138 -8.64 3.78 14.67
N ALA A 139 -9.68 4.41 14.13
CA ALA A 139 -11.00 4.46 14.75
C ALA A 139 -11.76 3.13 14.63
N ASN A 140 -11.59 2.39 13.54
CA ASN A 140 -12.24 1.09 13.38
C ASN A 140 -11.40 -0.06 13.98
N SER A 141 -11.64 -0.36 15.25
CA SER A 141 -11.11 -1.54 15.96
C SER A 141 -11.42 -2.88 15.27
N LEU A 142 -12.42 -2.92 14.40
CA LEU A 142 -12.85 -4.10 13.64
C LEU A 142 -11.85 -4.54 12.56
N PHE A 143 -11.03 -3.63 12.00
CA PHE A 143 -9.98 -3.97 11.02
C PHE A 143 -8.89 -4.89 11.58
N ARG A 144 -8.91 -5.17 12.89
CA ARG A 144 -7.77 -5.68 13.66
C ARG A 144 -7.96 -7.07 14.25
N GLN A 145 -9.14 -7.65 14.11
CA GLN A 145 -9.37 -8.99 14.65
C GLN A 145 -8.66 -10.01 13.74
N ARG A 146 -7.65 -10.66 14.31
CA ARG A 146 -7.13 -11.95 13.87
C ARG A 146 -7.79 -13.03 14.70
#